data_AF-A0A350IAD7-F1
#
_entry.id   AF-A0A350IAD7-F1
#
_cell.length_a   1.000
_cell.length_b   1.000
_cell.length_c   1.000
_cell.angle_alpha   90.00
_cell.angle_beta   90.00
_cell.angle_gamma   90.00
#
_symmetry.space_group_name_H-M   'P 1'
#
loop_
_entity.id
_entity.type
_entity.pdbx_description
1 polymer ?
#
loop_
_entity_poly.entity_id
_entity_poly.type
_entity_poly.pdbx_seq_one_letter_code
_entity_poly.pdbx_strand_id
1 'polypeptide(L)' 'GKGYAEVHFDFKEELAYIKYFDNHSKQFFTEEFPGKTVRYAEDAAENWALGIKKLEPALH' A
#
# COMPACT_ATOMS: atom_id res chain seq x y z
N GLY A 1 5.18 16.89 -4.58
CA GLY A 1 4.39 16.55 -3.38
C GLY A 1 5.13 15.52 -2.56
N LYS A 2 4.48 14.92 -1.59
CA LYS A 2 4.75 13.52 -1.24
C LYS A 2 3.84 12.72 -2.20
N GLY A 3 4.31 11.62 -2.78
CA GLY A 3 3.52 10.84 -3.73
C GLY A 3 2.20 10.31 -3.13
N TYR A 4 1.50 9.40 -3.81
CA TYR A 4 0.22 8.88 -3.35
C TYR A 4 0.21 7.35 -3.23
N ALA A 5 -0.77 6.84 -2.50
CA ALA A 5 -1.01 5.41 -2.35
C ALA A 5 -2.42 5.08 -2.85
N GLU A 6 -2.57 3.94 -3.51
CA GLU A 6 -3.86 3.38 -3.90
C GLU A 6 -4.08 2.06 -3.17
N VAL A 7 -5.24 1.93 -2.52
CA VAL A 7 -5.65 0.71 -1.83
C VAL A 7 -6.52 -0.10 -2.79
N HIS A 8 -6.21 -1.39 -2.90
CA HIS A 8 -6.90 -2.32 -3.77
C HIS A 8 -7.27 -3.59 -3.01
N PHE A 9 -8.28 -4.30 -3.52
CA PHE A 9 -8.66 -5.62 -3.03
C PHE A 9 -8.92 -6.54 -4.23
N ASP A 10 -8.18 -7.63 -4.32
CA ASP A 10 -8.44 -8.69 -5.28
C ASP A 10 -9.48 -9.67 -4.69
N PHE A 11 -10.68 -9.68 -5.28
CA PHE A 11 -11.77 -10.54 -4.83
C PHE A 11 -11.60 -12.01 -5.23
N LYS A 12 -10.75 -12.33 -6.20
CA LYS A 12 -10.47 -13.73 -6.59
C LYS A 12 -9.46 -14.37 -5.66
N GLU A 13 -8.42 -13.63 -5.30
CA GLU A 13 -7.35 -14.11 -4.42
C GLU A 13 -7.58 -13.74 -2.94
N GLU A 14 -8.68 -13.04 -2.65
CA GLU A 14 -9.01 -12.49 -1.33
C GLU A 14 -7.83 -11.72 -0.71
N LEU A 15 -7.18 -10.89 -1.54
CA LEU A 15 -5.93 -10.22 -1.24
C LEU A 15 -6.11 -8.70 -1.19
N ALA A 16 -5.91 -8.11 -0.02
CA ALA A 16 -5.75 -6.66 0.12
C ALA A 16 -4.31 -6.26 -0.21
N TYR A 17 -4.11 -5.18 -0.96
CA TYR A 17 -2.78 -4.67 -1.28
C TYR A 17 -2.78 -3.15 -1.52
N ILE A 18 -1.60 -2.53 -1.41
CA ILE A 18 -1.38 -1.09 -1.63
C ILE A 18 -0.36 -0.90 -2.73
N LYS A 19 -0.62 0.00 -3.67
CA LYS A 19 0.35 0.50 -4.65
C LYS A 19 0.80 1.90 -4.26
N TYR A 20 2.11 2.11 -4.20
CA TYR A 20 2.70 3.40 -3.86
C TYR A 20 3.33 4.05 -5.09
N PHE A 21 3.03 5.33 -5.30
CA PHE A 21 3.42 6.12 -6.45
C PHE A 21 4.20 7.36 -6.02
N ASP A 22 5.20 7.74 -6.80
CA ASP A 22 5.92 8.98 -6.59
C ASP A 22 5.14 10.20 -7.14
N ASN A 23 5.76 11.38 -7.10
CA ASN A 23 5.15 12.61 -7.59
C ASN A 23 4.94 12.67 -9.11
N HIS A 24 5.54 11.76 -9.86
CA HIS A 24 5.40 11.65 -11.30
C HIS A 24 4.45 10.51 -11.68
N SER A 25 3.63 10.05 -10.72
CA SER A 25 2.73 8.89 -10.90
C SER A 25 3.45 7.60 -11.27
N LYS A 26 4.75 7.48 -10.97
CA LYS A 26 5.50 6.24 -11.16
C LYS A 26 5.31 5.35 -9.95
N GLN A 27 4.74 4.15 -10.16
CA GLN A 27 4.68 3.13 -9.12
C GLN A 27 6.10 2.73 -8.72
N PHE A 28 6.41 2.76 -7.44
CA PHE A 28 7.73 2.40 -6.91
C PHE A 28 7.69 1.26 -5.89
N PHE A 29 6.52 0.94 -5.34
CA PHE A 29 6.37 -0.15 -4.37
C PHE A 29 4.95 -0.74 -4.39
N THR A 30 4.86 -2.01 -4.05
CA THR A 30 3.60 -2.72 -3.81
C THR A 30 3.74 -3.49 -2.50
N GLU A 31 2.76 -3.34 -1.62
CA GLU A 31 2.70 -4.06 -0.35
C GLU A 31 1.43 -4.90 -0.30
N GLU A 32 1.60 -6.20 -0.10
CA GLU A 32 0.53 -7.18 -0.11
C GLU A 32 0.19 -7.61 1.32
N PHE A 33 -1.10 -7.80 1.61
CA PHE A 33 -1.59 -8.19 2.92
C PHE A 33 -2.49 -9.43 2.82
N PRO A 34 -1.92 -10.63 2.59
CA PRO A 34 -2.69 -11.87 2.51
C PRO A 34 -3.54 -12.12 3.76
N GLY A 35 -4.82 -12.45 3.57
CA GLY A 35 -5.76 -12.74 4.66
C GLY A 35 -6.10 -11.54 5.55
N LYS A 36 -5.74 -10.32 5.14
CA LYS A 36 -6.15 -9.07 5.81
C LYS A 36 -7.32 -8.43 5.07
N THR A 37 -8.09 -7.65 5.82
CA THR A 37 -9.22 -6.89 5.28
C THR A 37 -8.72 -5.67 4.50
N VAL A 38 -9.54 -5.16 3.57
CA VAL A 38 -9.26 -3.89 2.88
C VAL A 38 -9.05 -2.73 3.88
N ARG A 39 -9.80 -2.72 4.99
CA ARG A 39 -9.67 -1.75 6.08
C ARG A 39 -8.24 -1.71 6.65
N TYR A 40 -7.58 -2.88 6.78
CA TYR A 40 -6.20 -2.94 7.24
C TYR A 40 -5.25 -2.25 6.25
N ALA A 41 -5.46 -2.45 4.94
CA ALA A 41 -4.69 -1.79 3.90
C ALA A 41 -4.97 -0.27 3.86
N GLU A 42 -6.21 0.17 4.11
CA GLU A 42 -6.54 1.59 4.26
C GLU A 42 -5.77 2.24 5.43
N ASP A 43 -5.82 1.63 6.61
CA ASP A 43 -5.11 2.14 7.79
C ASP A 43 -3.58 2.16 7.55
N ALA A 44 -3.03 1.16 6.87
CA ALA A 44 -1.61 1.15 6.50
C ALA A 44 -1.23 2.25 5.49
N ALA A 45 -2.09 2.51 4.50
CA ALA A 45 -1.90 3.60 3.53
C ALA A 45 -1.99 4.98 4.21
N GLU A 46 -2.95 5.18 5.10
CA GLU A 46 -3.11 6.41 5.88
C GLU A 46 -1.89 6.66 6.79
N ASN A 47 -1.45 5.63 7.53
CA ASN A 47 -0.25 5.74 8.36
C ASN A 47 1.00 6.08 7.55
N TRP A 48 1.12 5.57 6.32
CA TRP A 48 2.21 5.94 5.42
C TRP A 48 2.10 7.40 4.96
N ALA A 49 0.91 7.84 4.55
CA ALA A 49 0.67 9.21 4.10
C ALA A 49 0.94 10.24 5.22
N LEU A 50 0.63 9.89 6.47
CA LEU A 50 0.93 10.68 7.67
C LEU A 50 2.41 10.63 8.10
N GLY A 51 3.23 9.78 7.47
CA GLY A 51 4.64 9.61 7.80
C GLY A 51 4.92 8.78 9.06
N ILE A 52 3.92 8.06 9.56
CA ILE A 52 4.01 7.17 10.73
C ILE A 52 4.60 5.83 10.31
N LYS A 53 4.10 5.25 9.22
CA LYS A 53 4.58 3.98 8.66
C LYS A 53 5.71 4.23 7.66
N LYS A 54 6.80 3.50 7.80
CA LYS A 54 7.86 3.41 6.79
C LYS A 54 7.59 2.23 5.86
N LEU A 55 7.98 2.37 4.59
CA LEU A 55 7.98 1.25 3.65
C LEU A 55 9.29 0.52 3.82
N GLU A 56 9.20 -0.76 4.15
CA GLU A 56 10.37 -1.64 4.17
C GLU A 56 10.44 -2.34 2.81
N PRO A 57 11.59 -2.33 2.14
CA PRO A 57 11.75 -3.17 0.95
C PRO A 57 11.50 -4.62 1.37
N ALA A 58 10.75 -5.37 0.55
CA ALA A 58 10.57 -6.80 0.78
C ALA A 58 11.96 -7.44 0.94
N LEU A 59 12.25 -7.99 2.12
CA LEU A 59 13.43 -8.81 2.35
C LEU A 59 13.25 -10.07 1.50
N HIS A 60 13.92 -10.10 0.35
CA HIS A 60 14.09 -11.29 -0.47
C HIS A 60 15.02 -12.29 0.21
#